data_AF-A0A924N781-F1
#
_entry.id   AF-A0A924N781-F1
#
_cell.length_a   1.000
_cell.length_b   1.000
_cell.length_c   1.000
_cell.angle_alpha   90.00
_cell.angle_beta   90.00
_cell.angle_gamma   90.00
#
_symmetry.space_group_name_H-M   'P 1'
#
loop_
_entity.id
_entity.type
_entity.pdbx_description
1 polymer ?
#
loop_
_entity_poly.entity_id
_entity_poly.type
_entity_poly.pdbx_seq_one_letter_code
_entity_poly.pdbx_strand_id
1 'polypeptide(L)'
;VRNAVDHGIEASDIRIAAGKPAEGEVRIEGSLRGDRLRVAVADDGAGLDLGAIGKGIARSGRSLPADAHAVARAIFDEGFTTRTSATTVSGRGVGLGIVRAAAERMGGTVDVTSAPGRGTTIIVDVPISIATMRVVLVQVGNTLLGVPSAFVVRVMRADPRTLARVDGRAMLVTNGATMPVTTLAALLGPPFAESQPPAMLQVVVLESGGRRVAVVVDDLHDERELVLRPLEHAGRAATNASVGTSLLSSGEIALVLSVPALLAHEAGEGARPSRALEATQSVERAPARILVVDDSITSRTLEQSVLAAAGYDVVTAVDGAEGWRTVEGGGIELVVSDVEMPNLDGIGLCERIRANASTIALPIILVTSLDEPAQRARGLEAGADAYLTKSSFDQDTLLDTVRMLLGRTARSSS
;
A
#
# COMPACT_ATOMS: atom_id res chain seq x y z
N VAL A 1 13.06 -13.56 40.63
CA VAL A 1 14.48 -13.95 40.78
C VAL A 1 15.16 -13.18 41.91
N ARG A 2 15.36 -11.87 41.79
CA ARG A 2 16.06 -11.10 42.84
C ARG A 2 15.50 -11.28 44.25
N ASN A 3 14.18 -11.19 44.43
CA ASN A 3 13.55 -11.41 45.74
C ASN A 3 13.78 -12.82 46.29
N ALA A 4 13.88 -13.84 45.44
CA ALA A 4 14.19 -15.19 45.88
C ALA A 4 15.61 -15.24 46.46
N VAL A 5 16.59 -14.61 45.80
CA VAL A 5 17.99 -14.57 46.25
C VAL A 5 18.16 -13.69 47.49
N ASP A 6 17.56 -12.50 47.50
CA ASP A 6 17.76 -11.51 48.57
C ASP A 6 16.95 -11.85 49.83
N HIS A 7 15.78 -12.50 49.70
CA HIS A 7 14.81 -12.67 50.79
C HIS A 7 14.21 -14.07 50.92
N GLY A 8 14.19 -14.88 49.86
CA GLY A 8 13.61 -16.22 49.88
C GLY A 8 14.56 -17.25 50.45
N ILE A 9 15.77 -17.34 49.87
CA ILE A 9 16.80 -18.31 50.23
C ILE A 9 17.45 -17.91 51.55
N GLU A 10 17.46 -18.85 52.52
CA GLU A 10 18.08 -18.65 53.81
C GLU A 10 19.61 -18.85 53.74
N ALA A 11 20.33 -18.38 54.77
CA ALA A 11 21.75 -18.67 54.92
C ALA A 11 22.00 -20.18 55.09
N SER A 12 23.15 -20.67 54.62
CA SER A 12 23.47 -22.10 54.53
C SER A 12 23.36 -22.84 55.88
N ASP A 13 23.78 -22.21 56.97
CA ASP A 13 23.66 -22.72 58.33
C ASP A 13 22.20 -22.93 58.76
N ILE A 14 21.33 -21.95 58.47
CA ILE A 14 19.89 -22.03 58.73
C ILE A 14 19.24 -23.14 57.89
N ARG A 15 19.67 -23.29 56.62
CA ARG A 15 19.14 -24.33 55.71
C ARG A 15 19.49 -25.73 56.20
N ILE A 16 20.74 -25.97 56.58
CA ILE A 16 21.19 -27.25 57.12
C ILE A 16 20.43 -27.57 58.42
N ALA A 17 20.25 -26.58 59.30
CA ALA A 17 19.48 -26.76 60.54
C ALA A 17 18.01 -27.10 60.29
N ALA A 18 17.43 -26.60 59.19
CA ALA A 18 16.07 -26.91 58.74
C ALA A 18 15.97 -28.23 57.93
N GLY A 19 17.07 -28.98 57.76
CA GLY A 19 17.10 -30.23 57.00
C GLY A 19 17.09 -30.07 55.48
N LYS A 20 17.46 -28.88 54.98
CA LYS A 20 17.50 -28.54 53.55
C LYS A 20 18.94 -28.60 53.01
N PRO A 21 19.15 -28.74 51.69
CA PRO A 21 20.48 -28.62 51.08
C PRO A 21 21.12 -27.26 51.40
N ALA A 22 22.44 -27.25 51.58
CA ALA A 22 23.21 -26.03 51.83
C ALA A 22 23.09 -25.01 50.67
N GLU A 23 22.94 -25.50 49.44
CA GLU A 23 22.68 -24.70 48.25
C GLU A 23 21.17 -24.42 48.12
N GLY A 24 20.80 -23.18 47.80
CA GLY A 24 19.44 -22.78 47.49
C GLY A 24 19.14 -22.94 46.00
N GLU A 25 17.92 -23.36 45.66
CA GLU A 25 17.48 -23.50 44.27
C GLU A 25 16.50 -22.38 43.90
N VAL A 26 16.76 -21.72 42.76
CA VAL A 26 15.80 -20.84 42.11
C VAL A 26 15.56 -21.36 40.70
N ARG A 27 14.32 -21.73 40.40
CA ARG A 27 13.90 -22.30 39.12
C ARG A 27 13.04 -21.30 38.35
N ILE A 28 13.27 -21.20 37.05
CA ILE A 28 12.46 -20.40 36.12
C ILE A 28 11.95 -21.36 35.05
N GLU A 29 10.63 -21.47 34.93
CA GLU A 29 9.97 -22.33 33.96
C GLU A 29 9.05 -21.47 33.08
N GLY A 30 9.20 -21.58 31.76
CA GLY A 30 8.27 -21.01 30.79
C GLY A 30 7.48 -22.13 30.13
N SER A 31 6.16 -22.01 30.08
CA SER A 31 5.30 -22.95 29.38
C SER A 31 4.22 -22.23 28.59
N LEU A 32 3.93 -22.75 27.41
CA LEU A 32 2.80 -22.32 26.59
C LEU A 32 1.59 -23.19 26.91
N ARG A 33 0.46 -22.57 27.25
CA ARG A 33 -0.82 -23.25 27.45
C ARG A 33 -1.88 -22.53 26.61
N GLY A 34 -2.20 -23.10 25.45
CA GLY A 34 -3.05 -22.42 24.47
C GLY A 34 -2.35 -21.18 23.92
N ASP A 35 -3.05 -20.04 23.98
CA ASP A 35 -2.57 -18.71 23.56
C ASP A 35 -1.89 -17.92 24.70
N ARG A 36 -1.59 -18.57 25.82
CA ARG A 36 -1.05 -17.92 27.03
C ARG A 36 0.36 -18.40 27.36
N LEU A 37 1.25 -17.44 27.66
CA LEU A 37 2.56 -17.69 28.23
C LEU A 37 2.46 -17.71 29.75
N ARG A 38 2.77 -18.86 30.34
CA ARG A 38 2.92 -19.02 31.79
C ARG A 38 4.39 -19.07 32.16
N VAL A 39 4.87 -18.06 32.88
CA VAL A 39 6.21 -18.00 33.46
C VAL A 39 6.10 -18.25 34.96
N ALA A 40 6.70 -19.33 35.47
CA ALA A 40 6.78 -19.63 36.89
C ALA A 40 8.22 -19.40 37.39
N VAL A 41 8.35 -18.65 38.47
CA VAL A 41 9.62 -18.48 39.19
C VAL A 41 9.44 -19.06 40.58
N ALA A 42 10.13 -20.17 40.85
CA ALA A 42 10.08 -20.90 42.11
C ALA A 42 11.41 -20.79 42.85
N ASP A 43 11.35 -20.69 44.17
CA ASP A 43 12.47 -20.89 45.07
C ASP A 43 12.15 -21.98 46.08
N ASP A 44 13.19 -22.59 46.65
CA ASP A 44 13.08 -23.57 47.73
C ASP A 44 13.36 -22.93 49.10
N GLY A 45 13.08 -21.63 49.27
CA GLY A 45 13.43 -20.84 50.45
C GLY A 45 12.53 -21.06 51.68
N ALA A 46 12.49 -20.06 52.56
CA ALA A 46 11.69 -20.10 53.78
C ALA A 46 10.17 -20.00 53.52
N GLY A 47 9.78 -19.54 52.34
CA GLY A 47 8.40 -19.17 52.02
C GLY A 47 8.01 -17.80 52.57
N LEU A 48 6.77 -17.38 52.32
CA LEU A 48 6.25 -16.09 52.74
C LEU A 48 5.83 -16.11 54.21
N ASP A 49 6.29 -15.12 54.98
CA ASP A 49 5.79 -14.86 56.34
C ASP A 49 4.42 -14.16 56.25
N LEU A 50 3.35 -14.96 56.23
CA LEU A 50 1.98 -14.47 56.20
C LEU A 50 1.62 -13.61 57.43
N GLY A 51 2.27 -13.84 58.57
CA GLY A 51 2.08 -13.02 59.77
C GLY A 51 2.64 -11.61 59.59
N ALA A 52 3.85 -11.48 59.05
CA ALA A 52 4.45 -10.20 58.71
C ALA A 52 3.66 -9.46 57.60
N ILE A 53 3.21 -10.20 56.59
CA ILE A 53 2.37 -9.64 55.52
C ILE A 53 1.04 -9.15 56.09
N GLY A 54 0.38 -9.93 56.94
CA GLY A 54 -0.87 -9.54 57.60
C GLY A 54 -0.74 -8.29 58.47
N LYS A 55 0.37 -8.16 59.22
CA LYS A 55 0.71 -6.92 59.94
C LYS A 55 0.90 -5.74 58.98
N GLY A 56 1.52 -5.97 57.82
CA GLY A 56 1.65 -4.98 56.74
C GLY A 56 0.30 -4.50 56.20
N ILE A 57 -0.63 -5.43 55.94
CA ILE A 57 -2.00 -5.13 55.48
C ILE A 57 -2.73 -4.27 56.53
N ALA A 58 -2.69 -4.66 57.81
CA ALA A 58 -3.34 -3.92 58.88
C ALA A 58 -2.80 -2.48 59.02
N ARG A 59 -1.49 -2.26 58.85
CA ARG A 59 -0.88 -0.91 58.86
C ARG A 59 -1.38 -0.03 57.71
N SER A 60 -1.78 -0.62 56.58
CA SER A 60 -2.37 0.11 55.46
C SER A 60 -3.87 0.43 55.65
N GLY A 61 -4.46 0.13 56.81
CA GLY A 61 -5.86 0.40 57.12
C GLY A 61 -6.84 -0.57 56.43
N ARG A 62 -6.35 -1.65 55.84
CA ARG A 62 -7.15 -2.65 55.11
C ARG A 62 -7.51 -3.81 56.02
N SER A 63 -8.71 -4.38 55.82
CA SER A 63 -9.13 -5.60 56.51
C SER A 63 -8.25 -6.77 56.09
N LEU A 64 -7.85 -7.59 57.07
CA LEU A 64 -7.09 -8.80 56.81
C LEU A 64 -8.01 -9.83 56.11
N PRO A 65 -7.61 -10.40 54.96
CA PRO A 65 -8.34 -11.51 54.35
C PRO A 65 -8.35 -12.75 55.25
N ALA A 66 -9.44 -13.52 55.23
CA ALA A 66 -9.53 -14.78 55.98
C ALA A 66 -8.73 -15.92 55.32
N ASP A 67 -8.49 -15.83 54.02
CA ASP A 67 -7.76 -16.83 53.23
C ASP A 67 -6.25 -16.51 53.18
N ALA A 68 -5.44 -17.53 53.44
CA ALA A 68 -3.98 -17.43 53.47
C ALA A 68 -3.39 -17.07 52.09
N HIS A 69 -4.00 -17.54 51.00
CA HIS A 69 -3.56 -17.21 49.66
C HIS A 69 -3.90 -15.75 49.30
N ALA A 70 -5.07 -15.25 49.70
CA ALA A 70 -5.42 -13.83 49.60
C ALA A 70 -4.47 -12.92 50.40
N VAL A 71 -4.02 -13.35 51.60
CA VAL A 71 -2.97 -12.65 52.35
C VAL A 71 -1.66 -12.63 51.56
N ALA A 72 -1.24 -13.76 51.00
CA ALA A 72 -0.01 -13.86 50.20
C ALA A 72 -0.04 -12.95 48.96
N ARG A 73 -1.18 -12.84 48.27
CA ARG A 73 -1.34 -11.98 47.08
C ARG A 73 -1.18 -10.48 47.37
N ALA A 74 -1.33 -10.04 48.62
CA ALA A 74 -1.15 -8.63 49.00
C ALA A 74 0.27 -8.09 48.75
N ILE A 75 1.27 -8.97 48.58
CA ILE A 75 2.63 -8.56 48.19
C ILE A 75 2.69 -7.83 46.84
N PHE A 76 1.68 -8.03 45.99
CA PHE A 76 1.55 -7.39 44.69
C PHE A 76 0.84 -6.03 44.74
N ASP A 77 0.38 -5.58 45.90
CA ASP A 77 -0.30 -4.30 46.01
C ASP A 77 0.67 -3.12 45.87
N GLU A 78 0.16 -2.03 45.32
CA GLU A 78 0.93 -0.82 45.14
C GLU A 78 1.42 -0.28 46.49
N GLY A 79 2.72 0.02 46.56
CA GLY A 79 3.35 0.53 47.79
C GLY A 79 3.45 -0.50 48.94
N PHE A 80 3.10 -1.76 48.73
CA PHE A 80 3.19 -2.77 49.79
C PHE A 80 4.65 -3.10 50.16
N THR A 81 4.94 -3.08 51.46
CA THR A 81 6.23 -3.48 52.02
C THR A 81 6.04 -4.09 53.41
N THR A 82 6.81 -5.15 53.69
CA THR A 82 6.88 -5.76 55.04
C THR A 82 7.92 -5.07 55.93
N ARG A 83 8.85 -4.29 55.38
CA ARG A 83 9.92 -3.61 56.13
C ARG A 83 9.43 -2.38 56.87
N THR A 84 9.96 -2.16 58.08
CA THR A 84 9.66 -1.03 58.96
C THR A 84 10.57 0.20 58.75
N SER A 85 11.61 0.12 57.92
CA SER A 85 12.46 1.27 57.58
C SER A 85 12.92 1.24 56.12
N ALA A 86 12.92 2.41 55.47
CA ALA A 86 13.39 2.61 54.11
C ALA A 86 14.91 2.79 54.10
N THR A 87 15.67 1.79 53.67
CA THR A 87 17.12 1.94 53.44
C THR A 87 17.40 2.25 51.97
N THR A 88 18.27 3.24 51.75
CA THR A 88 18.59 3.92 50.49
C THR A 88 19.55 3.17 49.57
N VAL A 89 19.61 1.83 49.65
CA VAL A 89 20.47 1.02 48.77
C VAL A 89 19.67 -0.11 48.11
N SER A 90 18.67 0.27 47.33
CA SER A 90 18.38 -0.34 46.02
C SER A 90 17.29 0.46 45.34
N GLY A 91 17.65 1.13 44.25
CA GLY A 91 16.89 2.21 43.62
C GLY A 91 15.40 1.92 43.46
N ARG A 92 14.61 2.76 44.15
CA ARG A 92 13.14 2.87 44.18
C ARG A 92 12.46 1.63 44.76
N GLY A 93 11.84 1.81 45.93
CA GLY A 93 10.99 0.84 46.62
C GLY A 93 9.71 0.55 45.84
N VAL A 94 9.86 -0.08 44.69
CA VAL A 94 8.77 -0.48 43.82
C VAL A 94 8.68 -2.00 43.96
N GLY A 95 7.81 -2.46 44.86
CA GLY A 95 7.71 -3.87 45.24
C GLY A 95 7.29 -4.80 44.09
N LEU A 96 6.79 -5.99 44.44
CA LEU A 96 6.21 -6.93 43.47
C LEU A 96 5.01 -6.33 42.71
N GLY A 97 4.48 -5.18 43.14
CA GLY A 97 3.49 -4.40 42.40
C GLY A 97 3.90 -3.99 40.98
N ILE A 98 5.19 -3.79 40.65
CA ILE A 98 5.60 -3.59 39.24
C ILE A 98 5.25 -4.82 38.41
N VAL A 99 5.49 -6.01 38.95
CA VAL A 99 5.28 -7.27 38.24
C VAL A 99 3.80 -7.43 37.91
N ARG A 100 2.92 -7.13 38.87
CA ARG A 100 1.48 -7.08 38.65
C ARG A 100 1.09 -6.05 37.60
N ALA A 101 1.53 -4.80 37.75
CA ALA A 101 1.21 -3.74 36.79
C ALA A 101 1.73 -4.07 35.37
N ALA A 102 2.88 -4.72 35.25
CA ALA A 102 3.42 -5.19 33.98
C ALA A 102 2.57 -6.32 33.38
N ALA A 103 2.17 -7.30 34.18
CA ALA A 103 1.28 -8.38 33.75
C ALA A 103 -0.11 -7.86 33.32
N GLU A 104 -0.72 -6.98 34.11
CA GLU A 104 -2.04 -6.40 33.81
C GLU A 104 -2.00 -5.51 32.55
N ARG A 105 -0.93 -4.73 32.33
CA ARG A 105 -0.74 -3.98 31.07
C ARG A 105 -0.69 -4.87 29.83
N MET A 106 -0.22 -6.11 29.98
CA MET A 106 -0.21 -7.11 28.92
C MET A 106 -1.51 -7.91 28.84
N GLY A 107 -2.58 -7.52 29.54
CA GLY A 107 -3.84 -8.27 29.59
C GLY A 107 -3.73 -9.62 30.32
N GLY A 108 -2.69 -9.77 31.14
CA GLY A 108 -2.40 -10.97 31.92
C GLY A 108 -2.67 -10.80 33.41
N THR A 109 -2.24 -11.80 34.15
CA THR A 109 -2.41 -11.92 35.60
C THR A 109 -1.09 -12.35 36.25
N VAL A 110 -0.93 -12.02 37.52
CA VAL A 110 0.14 -12.57 38.37
C VAL A 110 -0.49 -13.23 39.60
N ASP A 111 0.11 -14.33 40.02
CA ASP A 111 -0.30 -15.08 41.20
C ASP A 111 0.90 -15.60 42.00
N VAL A 112 0.64 -16.03 43.24
CA VAL A 112 1.67 -16.54 44.14
C VAL A 112 1.18 -17.72 44.98
N THR A 113 2.00 -18.76 45.05
CA THR A 113 1.83 -19.89 45.96
C THR A 113 3.06 -19.99 46.84
N SER A 114 2.87 -20.15 48.15
CA SER A 114 3.99 -20.33 49.08
C SER A 114 3.59 -21.25 50.21
N ALA A 115 4.55 -22.03 50.70
CA ALA A 115 4.41 -22.85 51.89
C ALA A 115 5.62 -22.66 52.82
N PRO A 116 5.42 -22.48 54.14
CA PRO A 116 6.51 -22.32 55.08
C PRO A 116 7.54 -23.44 54.97
N GLY A 117 8.81 -23.08 54.86
CA GLY A 117 9.95 -23.98 54.71
C GLY A 117 10.06 -24.70 53.35
N ARG A 118 9.10 -24.51 52.44
CA ARG A 118 9.10 -25.12 51.09
C ARG A 118 9.26 -24.11 49.96
N GLY A 119 9.41 -22.83 50.29
CA GLY A 119 9.67 -21.75 49.36
C GLY A 119 8.43 -21.09 48.75
N THR A 120 8.67 -20.32 47.70
CA THR A 120 7.66 -19.47 47.04
C THR A 120 7.69 -19.69 45.54
N THR A 121 6.52 -19.73 44.91
CA THR A 121 6.35 -19.76 43.46
C THR A 121 5.49 -18.57 43.02
N ILE A 122 6.07 -17.70 42.19
CA ILE A 122 5.34 -16.62 41.52
C ILE A 122 5.02 -17.07 40.10
N ILE A 123 3.77 -16.91 39.69
CA ILE A 123 3.26 -17.31 38.39
C ILE A 123 2.80 -16.05 37.66
N VAL A 124 3.42 -15.74 36.53
CA VAL A 124 2.96 -14.71 35.58
C VAL A 124 2.29 -15.42 34.41
N ASP A 125 1.05 -15.05 34.12
CA ASP A 125 0.26 -15.65 33.06
C ASP A 125 -0.25 -14.53 32.15
N VAL A 126 0.32 -14.42 30.96
CA VAL A 126 0.01 -13.34 30.01
C VAL A 126 -0.46 -13.93 28.68
N PRO A 127 -1.46 -13.33 28.01
CA PRO A 127 -1.76 -13.69 26.64
C PRO A 127 -0.54 -13.39 25.77
N ILE A 128 -0.18 -14.31 24.88
CA ILE A 128 0.70 -14.00 23.76
C ILE A 128 -0.19 -13.36 22.70
N SER A 129 -0.35 -12.04 22.77
CA SER A 129 -0.99 -11.32 21.67
C SER A 129 0.02 -11.19 20.53
N ILE A 130 0.06 -12.20 19.67
CA ILE A 130 0.62 -12.03 18.33
C ILE A 130 -0.41 -11.26 17.52
N ALA A 131 -0.14 -9.98 17.24
CA ALA A 131 -0.97 -9.23 16.32
C ALA A 131 -0.74 -9.80 14.92
N THR A 132 -1.66 -10.62 14.41
CA THR A 132 -1.63 -11.01 13.00
C THR A 132 -2.31 -9.93 12.16
N MET A 133 -1.80 -9.70 10.96
CA MET A 133 -2.40 -8.78 10.01
C MET A 133 -2.28 -9.32 8.59
N ARG A 134 -3.36 -9.24 7.83
CA ARG A 134 -3.32 -9.50 6.38
C ARG A 134 -2.71 -8.33 5.64
N VAL A 135 -1.69 -8.63 4.84
CA VAL A 135 -0.99 -7.65 4.01
C VAL A 135 -0.85 -8.16 2.59
N VAL A 136 -0.89 -7.24 1.64
CA VAL A 136 -0.39 -7.45 0.28
C VAL A 136 1.11 -7.17 0.30
N LEU A 137 1.92 -8.16 -0.08
CA LEU A 137 3.36 -7.99 -0.19
C LEU A 137 3.70 -7.28 -1.50
N VAL A 138 4.52 -6.25 -1.42
CA VAL A 138 4.95 -5.43 -2.57
C VAL A 138 6.45 -5.20 -2.52
N GLN A 139 7.07 -5.14 -3.69
CA GLN A 139 8.49 -4.89 -3.85
C GLN A 139 8.76 -3.42 -4.16
N VAL A 140 9.76 -2.84 -3.49
CA VAL A 140 10.35 -1.53 -3.83
C VAL A 140 11.87 -1.64 -3.79
N GLY A 141 12.51 -1.51 -4.94
CA GLY A 141 13.92 -1.84 -5.13
C GLY A 141 14.21 -3.27 -4.68
N ASN A 142 15.07 -3.43 -3.68
CA ASN A 142 15.43 -4.73 -3.11
C ASN A 142 14.71 -5.03 -1.79
N THR A 143 13.69 -4.25 -1.42
CA THR A 143 12.99 -4.39 -0.13
C THR A 143 11.56 -4.85 -0.33
N LEU A 144 11.18 -5.91 0.40
CA LEU A 144 9.80 -6.36 0.47
C LEU A 144 9.05 -5.63 1.59
N LEU A 145 7.89 -5.07 1.25
CA LEU A 145 7.06 -4.28 2.15
C LEU A 145 5.65 -4.89 2.23
N GLY A 146 5.04 -4.83 3.40
CA GLY A 146 3.66 -5.26 3.62
C GLY A 146 2.72 -4.07 3.64
N VAL A 147 1.77 -4.01 2.71
CA VAL A 147 0.66 -3.04 2.72
C VAL A 147 -0.56 -3.71 3.36
N PRO A 148 -1.12 -3.20 4.48
CA PRO A 148 -2.32 -3.77 5.08
C PRO A 148 -3.46 -3.88 4.06
N SER A 149 -3.99 -5.09 3.86
CA SER A 149 -5.02 -5.36 2.84
C SER A 149 -6.29 -4.56 3.07
N ALA A 150 -6.59 -4.20 4.32
CA ALA A 150 -7.76 -3.38 4.69
C ALA A 150 -7.76 -1.98 4.04
N PHE A 151 -6.61 -1.48 3.60
CA PHE A 151 -6.51 -0.20 2.88
C PHE A 151 -6.36 -0.37 1.37
N VAL A 152 -6.27 -1.60 0.86
CA VAL A 152 -6.14 -1.87 -0.57
C VAL A 152 -7.54 -1.98 -1.18
N VAL A 153 -7.93 -0.99 -1.98
CA VAL A 153 -9.20 -1.00 -2.72
C VAL A 153 -9.12 -1.93 -3.93
N ARG A 154 -7.99 -1.89 -4.62
CA ARG A 154 -7.78 -2.64 -5.87
C ARG A 154 -6.32 -2.70 -6.24
N VAL A 155 -5.92 -3.80 -6.89
CA VAL A 155 -4.66 -3.91 -7.64
C VAL A 155 -4.98 -3.97 -9.13
N MET A 156 -4.21 -3.24 -9.95
CA MET A 156 -4.39 -3.23 -11.39
C MET A 156 -3.06 -2.99 -12.12
N ARG A 157 -3.07 -3.25 -13.42
CA ARG A 157 -2.03 -2.74 -14.32
C ARG A 157 -2.52 -1.48 -15.01
N ALA A 158 -1.66 -0.49 -15.14
CA ALA A 158 -1.97 0.73 -15.86
C ALA A 158 -0.89 1.01 -16.89
N ASP A 159 -1.30 1.42 -18.09
CA ASP A 159 -0.38 1.94 -19.07
C ASP A 159 -0.01 3.38 -18.66
N PRO A 160 1.27 3.70 -18.41
CA PRO A 160 1.69 5.04 -18.04
C PRO A 160 1.19 6.12 -19.02
N ARG A 161 1.02 5.76 -20.30
CA ARG A 161 0.56 6.66 -21.38
C ARG A 161 -0.91 7.04 -21.29
N THR A 162 -1.69 6.35 -20.44
CA THR A 162 -3.12 6.63 -20.22
C THR A 162 -3.39 7.52 -19.02
N LEU A 163 -2.35 7.84 -18.24
CA LEU A 163 -2.46 8.72 -17.08
C LEU A 163 -2.72 10.16 -17.52
N ALA A 164 -3.74 10.79 -16.96
CA ALA A 164 -4.01 12.20 -17.14
C ALA A 164 -2.99 13.04 -16.32
N ARG A 165 -2.83 14.31 -16.66
CA ARG A 165 -2.03 15.25 -15.86
C ARG A 165 -2.85 16.46 -15.45
N VAL A 166 -2.77 16.81 -14.18
CA VAL A 166 -3.38 18.02 -13.60
C VAL A 166 -2.33 18.69 -12.72
N ASP A 167 -2.01 19.96 -12.99
CA ASP A 167 -0.97 20.73 -12.29
C ASP A 167 0.38 20.00 -12.17
N GLY A 168 0.79 19.33 -13.25
CA GLY A 168 2.03 18.56 -13.31
C GLY A 168 1.98 17.19 -12.61
N ARG A 169 0.91 16.87 -11.88
CA ARG A 169 0.74 15.57 -11.20
C ARG A 169 0.07 14.56 -12.10
N ALA A 170 0.55 13.31 -12.06
CA ALA A 170 -0.09 12.20 -12.74
C ALA A 170 -1.39 11.82 -12.02
N MET A 171 -2.45 11.59 -12.80
CA MET A 171 -3.79 11.26 -12.33
C MET A 171 -4.28 10.00 -13.04
N LEU A 172 -4.82 9.05 -12.28
CA LEU A 172 -5.47 7.86 -12.81
C LEU A 172 -6.98 8.12 -12.85
N VAL A 173 -7.58 7.90 -14.02
CA VAL A 173 -9.01 8.06 -14.25
C VAL A 173 -9.63 6.68 -14.44
N THR A 174 -10.51 6.25 -13.53
CA THR A 174 -11.20 4.95 -13.60
C THR A 174 -12.66 5.12 -13.25
N ASN A 175 -13.58 4.59 -14.08
CA ASN A 175 -15.03 4.52 -13.83
C ASN A 175 -15.64 5.77 -13.14
N GLY A 176 -15.29 6.97 -13.61
CA GLY A 176 -15.83 8.24 -13.11
C GLY A 176 -15.12 8.83 -11.88
N ALA A 177 -14.06 8.19 -11.36
CA ALA A 177 -13.23 8.72 -10.28
C ALA A 177 -11.81 9.04 -10.78
N THR A 178 -11.32 10.21 -10.38
CA THR A 178 -9.95 10.67 -10.66
C THR A 178 -9.16 10.68 -9.35
N MET A 179 -7.99 10.05 -9.34
CA MET A 179 -7.13 9.98 -8.16
C MET A 179 -5.66 10.25 -8.52
N PRO A 180 -4.88 10.86 -7.62
CA PRO A 180 -3.46 11.08 -7.86
C PRO A 180 -2.69 9.76 -7.95
N VAL A 181 -1.66 9.75 -8.79
CA VAL A 181 -0.73 8.62 -8.98
C VAL A 181 0.65 9.03 -8.50
N THR A 182 1.27 8.17 -7.71
CA THR A 182 2.65 8.34 -7.25
C THR A 182 3.33 6.99 -7.09
N THR A 183 4.65 6.94 -6.99
CA THR A 183 5.39 5.71 -6.68
C THR A 183 5.47 5.50 -5.17
N LEU A 184 5.49 4.24 -4.73
CA LEU A 184 5.68 3.91 -3.31
C LEU A 184 7.04 4.42 -2.81
N ALA A 185 8.07 4.36 -3.65
CA ALA A 185 9.39 4.92 -3.35
C ALA A 185 9.32 6.44 -3.08
N ALA A 186 8.60 7.22 -3.89
CA ALA A 186 8.44 8.65 -3.67
C ALA A 186 7.68 8.97 -2.37
N LEU A 187 6.67 8.16 -2.02
CA LEU A 187 5.93 8.29 -0.75
C LEU A 187 6.77 7.94 0.48
N LEU A 188 7.65 6.94 0.38
CA LEU A 188 8.51 6.52 1.49
C LEU A 188 9.73 7.43 1.67
N GLY A 189 10.22 8.05 0.59
CA GLY A 189 11.42 8.88 0.58
C GLY A 189 12.72 8.09 0.79
N PRO A 190 13.87 8.76 0.91
CA PRO A 190 15.16 8.10 1.13
C PRO A 190 15.14 7.18 2.35
N PRO A 191 15.74 5.98 2.29
CA PRO A 191 16.67 5.51 1.25
C PRO A 191 16.00 4.88 0.02
N PHE A 192 14.67 4.84 -0.05
CA PHE A 192 13.97 4.30 -1.22
C PHE A 192 14.16 5.23 -2.41
N ALA A 193 14.68 4.68 -3.50
CA ALA A 193 14.89 5.37 -4.76
C ALA A 193 13.83 4.95 -5.77
N GLU A 194 13.39 5.88 -6.62
CA GLU A 194 12.46 5.55 -7.70
C GLU A 194 13.18 4.74 -8.79
N SER A 195 12.61 3.60 -9.13
CA SER A 195 13.01 2.80 -10.29
C SER A 195 12.51 3.45 -11.58
N GLN A 196 13.14 3.16 -12.73
CA GLN A 196 12.54 3.52 -14.02
C GLN A 196 11.18 2.80 -14.14
N PRO A 197 10.11 3.51 -14.58
CA PRO A 197 8.80 2.90 -14.65
C PRO A 197 8.82 1.77 -15.70
N PRO A 198 8.31 0.57 -15.36
CA PRO A 198 8.15 -0.50 -16.35
C PRO A 198 7.14 -0.10 -17.43
N ALA A 199 7.17 -0.82 -18.57
CA ALA A 199 6.25 -0.57 -19.70
C ALA A 199 4.77 -0.61 -19.30
N MET A 200 4.43 -1.43 -18.30
CA MET A 200 3.13 -1.44 -17.63
C MET A 200 3.33 -1.24 -16.13
N LEU A 201 2.69 -0.24 -15.57
CA LEU A 201 2.75 0.05 -14.14
C LEU A 201 1.96 -0.99 -13.36
N GLN A 202 2.52 -1.47 -12.25
CA GLN A 202 1.77 -2.20 -11.24
C GLN A 202 1.23 -1.21 -10.21
N VAL A 203 -0.09 -1.11 -10.10
CA VAL A 203 -0.77 -0.07 -9.32
C VAL A 203 -1.59 -0.69 -8.20
N VAL A 204 -1.34 -0.24 -6.98
CA VAL A 204 -2.13 -0.55 -5.78
C VAL A 204 -2.91 0.71 -5.41
N VAL A 205 -4.23 0.66 -5.50
CA VAL A 205 -5.11 1.76 -5.09
C VAL A 205 -5.33 1.66 -3.59
N LEU A 206 -4.84 2.67 -2.87
CA LEU A 206 -4.96 2.78 -1.43
C LEU A 206 -6.07 3.76 -1.05
N GLU A 207 -6.82 3.44 0.00
CA GLU A 207 -7.82 4.34 0.58
C GLU A 207 -7.68 4.44 2.10
N SER A 208 -7.69 5.65 2.63
CA SER A 208 -7.83 5.90 4.06
C SER A 208 -8.46 7.27 4.30
N GLY A 209 -9.40 7.36 5.25
CA GLY A 209 -10.07 8.62 5.59
C GLY A 209 -10.81 9.26 4.41
N GLY A 210 -11.38 8.46 3.50
CA GLY A 210 -12.07 8.93 2.29
C GLY A 210 -11.17 9.44 1.17
N ARG A 211 -9.85 9.33 1.32
CA ARG A 211 -8.87 9.73 0.30
C ARG A 211 -8.34 8.52 -0.43
N ARG A 212 -8.30 8.58 -1.76
CA ARG A 212 -7.77 7.54 -2.65
C ARG A 212 -6.49 8.02 -3.33
N VAL A 213 -5.48 7.16 -3.33
CA VAL A 213 -4.23 7.39 -4.07
C VAL A 213 -3.84 6.10 -4.78
N ALA A 214 -3.47 6.22 -6.05
CA ALA A 214 -2.92 5.12 -6.83
C ALA A 214 -1.40 5.07 -6.63
N VAL A 215 -0.92 3.98 -6.02
CA VAL A 215 0.49 3.82 -5.70
C VAL A 215 1.13 2.81 -6.64
N VAL A 216 2.15 3.24 -7.37
CA VAL A 216 2.96 2.38 -8.24
C VAL A 216 4.03 1.66 -7.43
N VAL A 217 4.14 0.35 -7.62
CA VAL A 217 5.14 -0.51 -6.98
C VAL A 217 6.00 -1.20 -8.05
N ASP A 218 7.18 -1.68 -7.68
CA ASP A 218 8.08 -2.33 -8.63
C ASP A 218 7.58 -3.74 -8.97
N ASP A 219 7.10 -4.47 -7.97
CA ASP A 219 6.43 -5.76 -8.14
C ASP A 219 5.38 -6.01 -7.06
N LEU A 220 4.45 -6.91 -7.34
CA LEU A 220 3.35 -7.30 -6.47
C LEU A 220 3.41 -8.80 -6.24
N HIS A 221 3.51 -9.16 -4.98
CA HIS A 221 3.49 -10.54 -4.52
C HIS A 221 2.09 -10.91 -4.01
N ASP A 222 2.00 -12.04 -3.32
CA ASP A 222 0.78 -12.58 -2.76
C ASP A 222 0.31 -11.84 -1.49
N GLU A 223 -0.97 -12.03 -1.17
CA GLU A 223 -1.53 -11.60 0.10
C GLU A 223 -1.21 -12.64 1.18
N ARG A 224 -0.68 -12.20 2.33
CA ARG A 224 -0.30 -13.07 3.44
C ARG A 224 -0.76 -12.54 4.79
N GLU A 225 -1.03 -13.47 5.70
CA GLU A 225 -1.21 -13.16 7.11
C GLU A 225 0.16 -13.18 7.80
N LEU A 226 0.57 -12.03 8.33
CA LEU A 226 1.87 -11.84 8.96
C LEU A 226 1.74 -11.60 10.46
N VAL A 227 2.73 -12.10 11.21
CA VAL A 227 2.88 -11.87 12.65
C VAL A 227 3.66 -10.58 12.85
N LEU A 228 2.98 -9.53 13.32
CA LEU A 228 3.60 -8.25 13.60
C LEU A 228 4.44 -8.30 14.88
N ARG A 229 5.66 -7.80 14.76
CA ARG A 229 6.56 -7.50 15.88
C ARG A 229 6.73 -5.98 15.97
N PRO A 230 6.62 -5.39 17.16
CA PRO A 230 6.96 -3.99 17.37
C PRO A 230 8.40 -3.70 16.94
N LEU A 231 8.62 -2.52 16.37
CA LEU A 231 9.96 -2.01 16.09
C LEU A 231 10.62 -1.53 17.39
N GLU A 232 11.16 -2.47 18.17
CA GLU A 232 11.94 -2.13 19.36
C GLU A 232 13.29 -1.51 18.90
N HIS A 233 13.43 -0.18 19.05
CA HIS A 233 14.62 0.61 18.67
C HIS A 233 14.77 0.97 17.19
N ALA A 234 13.67 1.20 16.47
CA ALA A 234 13.82 1.96 15.25
C ALA A 234 14.17 3.41 15.63
N GLY A 235 15.42 3.82 15.40
CA GLY A 235 15.87 5.19 15.62
C GLY A 235 15.06 6.20 14.80
N ARG A 236 15.53 7.45 14.70
CA ARG A 236 14.91 8.51 13.87
C ARG A 236 14.60 8.13 12.40
N ALA A 237 15.08 6.98 11.93
CA ALA A 237 14.85 6.39 10.61
C ALA A 237 13.62 5.44 10.52
N ALA A 238 12.95 5.09 11.63
CA ALA A 238 11.57 4.60 11.52
C ALA A 238 10.71 5.77 11.08
N THR A 239 10.52 5.87 9.77
CA THR A 239 9.59 6.82 9.18
C THR A 239 8.21 6.61 9.83
N ASN A 240 7.43 7.69 9.95
CA ASN A 240 6.02 7.65 10.37
C ASN A 240 5.16 6.71 9.48
N ALA A 241 5.74 6.15 8.42
CA ALA A 241 5.13 5.30 7.41
C ALA A 241 5.12 3.81 7.75
N SER A 242 5.51 3.36 8.95
CA SER A 242 5.50 1.93 9.33
C SER A 242 4.72 1.62 10.61
N VAL A 243 4.09 0.44 10.65
CA VAL A 243 3.29 -0.09 11.78
C VAL A 243 4.11 -1.11 12.59
N GLY A 244 5.02 -1.84 11.95
CA GLY A 244 5.85 -2.87 12.58
C GLY A 244 6.62 -3.70 11.55
N THR A 245 7.25 -4.79 11.98
CA THR A 245 7.97 -5.72 11.11
C THR A 245 7.47 -7.16 11.26
N SER A 246 7.73 -8.00 10.26
CA SER A 246 7.46 -9.43 10.32
C SER A 246 8.61 -10.21 9.67
N LEU A 247 8.93 -11.38 10.23
CA LEU A 247 9.83 -12.34 9.60
C LEU A 247 9.00 -13.24 8.68
N LEU A 248 9.37 -13.33 7.41
CA LEU A 248 8.72 -14.20 6.42
C LEU A 248 9.25 -15.63 6.55
N SER A 249 8.52 -16.58 5.97
CA SER A 249 8.96 -17.99 5.90
C SER A 249 10.26 -18.18 5.11
N SER A 250 10.61 -17.23 4.23
CA SER A 250 11.89 -17.18 3.50
C SER A 250 13.07 -16.79 4.39
N GLY A 251 12.82 -16.28 5.60
CA GLY A 251 13.85 -15.68 6.47
C GLY A 251 14.09 -14.20 6.23
N GLU A 252 13.44 -13.59 5.22
CA GLU A 252 13.50 -12.15 4.97
C GLU A 252 12.60 -11.38 5.95
N ILE A 253 12.94 -10.11 6.21
CA ILE A 253 12.15 -9.23 7.07
C ILE A 253 11.30 -8.32 6.18
N ALA A 254 9.98 -8.38 6.35
CA ALA A 254 9.04 -7.44 5.73
C ALA A 254 8.71 -6.31 6.70
N LEU A 255 8.82 -5.07 6.23
CA LEU A 255 8.34 -3.89 6.95
C LEU A 255 6.87 -3.65 6.59
N VAL A 256 6.01 -3.52 7.60
CA VAL A 256 4.58 -3.31 7.39
C VAL A 256 4.25 -1.83 7.49
N LEU A 257 3.55 -1.31 6.48
CA LEU A 257 3.35 0.12 6.27
C LEU A 257 2.11 0.68 6.97
N SER A 258 2.21 1.94 7.39
CA SER A 258 1.09 2.75 7.89
C SER A 258 0.50 3.56 6.74
N VAL A 259 -0.53 3.01 6.09
CA VAL A 259 -1.22 3.70 4.97
C VAL A 259 -1.82 5.04 5.39
N PRO A 260 -2.49 5.20 6.55
CA PRO A 260 -2.97 6.51 6.99
C PRO A 260 -1.87 7.57 7.07
N ALA A 261 -0.68 7.20 7.58
CA ALA A 261 0.44 8.13 7.67
C ALA A 261 1.04 8.47 6.30
N LEU A 262 1.14 7.48 5.40
CA LEU A 262 1.55 7.69 4.01
C LEU A 262 0.62 8.66 3.28
N LEU A 263 -0.71 8.48 3.39
CA LEU A 263 -1.67 9.35 2.73
C LEU A 263 -1.73 10.74 3.37
N ALA A 264 -1.54 10.84 4.70
CA ALA A 264 -1.43 12.13 5.38
C ALA A 264 -0.24 12.94 4.86
N HIS A 265 0.92 12.29 4.66
CA HIS A 265 2.11 12.92 4.11
C HIS A 265 1.90 13.41 2.67
N GLU A 266 1.15 12.67 1.85
CA GLU A 266 0.79 13.08 0.49
C GLU A 266 -0.08 14.36 0.44
N ALA A 267 -0.94 14.59 1.45
CA ALA A 267 -1.80 15.78 1.51
C ALA A 267 -1.10 17.05 2.02
N GLY A 268 -0.34 16.91 3.10
CA GLY A 268 -0.03 18.05 3.97
C GLY A 268 1.16 18.86 3.48
N GLU A 269 2.25 18.21 3.11
CA GLU A 269 3.55 18.86 2.95
C GLU A 269 4.43 18.03 1.99
N GLY A 270 4.51 18.44 0.73
CA GLY A 270 5.60 17.99 -0.16
C GLY A 270 5.49 16.56 -0.70
N ALA A 271 4.35 16.16 -1.24
CA ALA A 271 4.31 15.06 -2.20
C ALA A 271 5.34 15.34 -3.30
N ARG A 272 6.48 14.66 -3.23
CA ARG A 272 7.51 14.78 -4.27
C ARG A 272 6.87 14.32 -5.57
N PRO A 273 6.89 15.15 -6.63
CA PRO A 273 6.54 14.66 -7.95
C PRO A 273 7.39 13.42 -8.23
N SER A 274 6.75 12.32 -8.62
CA SER A 274 7.48 11.11 -8.97
C SER A 274 8.28 11.38 -10.24
N ARG A 275 9.62 11.39 -10.12
CA ARG A 275 10.50 11.62 -11.27
C ARG A 275 10.39 10.47 -12.28
N ALA A 276 10.08 9.27 -11.81
CA ALA A 276 9.82 8.12 -12.67
C ALA A 276 8.58 8.34 -13.56
N LEU A 277 7.49 8.84 -12.97
CA LEU A 277 6.26 9.16 -13.71
C LEU A 277 6.41 10.43 -14.57
N GLU A 278 7.33 11.33 -14.24
CA GLU A 278 7.75 12.45 -15.09
C GLU A 278 8.59 11.99 -16.29
N ALA A 279 9.57 11.09 -16.07
CA ALA A 279 10.48 10.58 -17.09
C ALA A 279 9.80 9.69 -18.14
N THR A 280 8.59 9.19 -17.89
CA THR A 280 7.81 8.44 -18.91
C THR A 280 7.39 9.30 -20.10
N GLN A 281 7.70 10.62 -20.08
CA GLN A 281 7.58 11.52 -21.23
C GLN A 281 8.73 11.42 -22.26
N SER A 282 9.84 10.76 -21.99
CA SER A 282 10.97 10.72 -22.96
C SER A 282 10.95 9.56 -23.95
N VAL A 283 9.93 8.68 -23.91
CA VAL A 283 9.64 7.81 -25.06
C VAL A 283 8.71 8.59 -25.98
N GLU A 284 9.31 9.27 -26.96
CA GLU A 284 8.60 9.76 -28.14
C GLU A 284 7.66 8.65 -28.62
N ARG A 285 6.35 8.84 -28.49
CA ARG A 285 5.44 8.07 -29.33
C ARG A 285 5.85 8.40 -30.77
N ALA A 286 6.07 7.37 -31.59
CA ALA A 286 6.09 7.60 -33.03
C ALA A 286 4.81 8.37 -33.36
N PRO A 287 4.91 9.49 -34.09
CA PRO A 287 3.77 10.36 -34.35
C PRO A 287 2.68 9.54 -35.04
N ALA A 288 1.44 9.64 -34.56
CA ALA A 288 0.36 8.78 -35.03
C ALA A 288 0.19 8.97 -36.54
N ARG A 289 0.05 7.87 -37.28
CA ARG A 289 0.11 7.90 -38.73
C ARG A 289 -1.27 8.10 -39.35
N ILE A 290 -1.50 9.29 -39.91
CA ILE A 290 -2.78 9.73 -40.47
C ILE A 290 -2.71 9.72 -42.00
N LEU A 291 -3.74 9.16 -42.63
CA LEU A 291 -3.89 9.20 -44.08
C LEU A 291 -4.84 10.33 -44.48
N VAL A 292 -4.37 11.25 -45.30
CA VAL A 292 -5.19 12.31 -45.92
C VAL A 292 -5.47 11.94 -47.38
N VAL A 293 -6.74 11.84 -47.75
CA VAL A 293 -7.20 11.48 -49.10
C VAL A 293 -8.02 12.62 -49.66
N ASP A 294 -7.48 13.36 -50.64
CA ASP A 294 -8.15 14.50 -51.26
C ASP A 294 -7.59 14.67 -52.67
N ASP A 295 -8.42 14.92 -53.67
CA ASP A 295 -7.99 15.04 -55.07
C ASP A 295 -7.38 16.42 -55.38
N SER A 296 -7.77 17.44 -54.61
CA SER A 296 -7.27 18.80 -54.68
C SER A 296 -5.92 18.92 -53.98
N ILE A 297 -4.88 19.17 -54.76
CA ILE A 297 -3.51 19.39 -54.27
C ILE A 297 -3.47 20.46 -53.17
N THR A 298 -4.26 21.53 -53.31
CA THR A 298 -4.27 22.62 -52.33
C THR A 298 -4.87 22.22 -50.99
N SER A 299 -6.01 21.50 -51.01
CA SER A 299 -6.68 21.03 -49.78
C SER A 299 -5.84 19.98 -49.08
N ARG A 300 -5.34 18.99 -49.85
CA ARG A 300 -4.46 17.94 -49.35
C ARG A 300 -3.20 18.49 -48.68
N THR A 301 -2.58 19.51 -49.28
CA THR A 301 -1.37 20.15 -48.74
C THR A 301 -1.68 20.95 -47.47
N LEU A 302 -2.83 21.62 -47.40
CA LEU A 302 -3.27 22.34 -46.20
C LEU A 302 -3.52 21.36 -45.04
N GLU A 303 -4.32 20.31 -45.27
CA GLU A 303 -4.62 19.29 -44.26
C GLU A 303 -3.35 18.57 -43.79
N GLN A 304 -2.47 18.22 -44.73
CA GLN A 304 -1.16 17.66 -44.40
C GLN A 304 -0.33 18.60 -43.53
N SER A 305 -0.26 19.89 -43.88
CA SER A 305 0.53 20.88 -43.13
C SER A 305 -0.02 21.08 -41.72
N VAL A 306 -1.34 21.15 -41.57
CA VAL A 306 -2.02 21.28 -40.28
C VAL A 306 -1.75 20.08 -39.38
N LEU A 307 -1.90 18.87 -39.89
CA LEU A 307 -1.71 17.64 -39.12
C LEU A 307 -0.22 17.39 -38.81
N ALA A 308 0.68 17.65 -39.77
CA ALA A 308 2.12 17.54 -39.55
C ALA A 308 2.61 18.57 -38.51
N ALA A 309 2.12 19.81 -38.55
CA ALA A 309 2.43 20.84 -37.55
C ALA A 309 1.92 20.47 -36.15
N ALA A 310 0.86 19.66 -36.06
CA ALA A 310 0.36 19.10 -34.81
C ALA A 310 1.12 17.85 -34.32
N GLY A 311 2.14 17.40 -35.05
CA GLY A 311 3.03 16.31 -34.65
C GLY A 311 2.55 14.91 -35.06
N TYR A 312 1.75 14.79 -36.13
CA TYR A 312 1.35 13.50 -36.72
C TYR A 312 2.24 13.10 -37.91
N ASP A 313 2.39 11.79 -38.17
CA ASP A 313 3.00 11.30 -39.42
C ASP A 313 1.91 11.27 -40.49
N VAL A 314 2.03 12.10 -41.52
CA VAL A 314 0.96 12.25 -42.50
C VAL A 314 1.34 11.64 -43.83
N VAL A 315 0.56 10.65 -44.25
CA VAL A 315 0.61 10.06 -45.59
C VAL A 315 -0.54 10.64 -46.40
N THR A 316 -0.33 10.85 -47.70
CA THR A 316 -1.33 11.43 -48.57
C THR A 316 -1.70 10.47 -49.70
N ALA A 317 -2.93 10.57 -50.21
CA ALA A 317 -3.42 9.87 -51.38
C ALA A 317 -4.27 10.82 -52.23
N VAL A 318 -4.29 10.62 -53.55
CA VAL A 318 -4.97 11.50 -54.50
C VAL A 318 -6.42 11.10 -54.80
N ASP A 319 -6.80 9.87 -54.46
CA ASP A 319 -8.16 9.34 -54.58
C ASP A 319 -8.40 8.20 -53.59
N GLY A 320 -9.66 7.77 -53.46
CA GLY A 320 -10.02 6.68 -52.56
C GLY A 320 -9.38 5.34 -52.93
N ALA A 321 -9.01 5.10 -54.19
CA ALA A 321 -8.42 3.84 -54.62
C ALA A 321 -6.96 3.72 -54.16
N GLU A 322 -6.21 4.82 -54.21
CA GLU A 322 -4.91 4.95 -53.55
C GLU A 322 -5.04 4.93 -52.03
N GLY A 323 -6.03 5.65 -51.49
CA GLY A 323 -6.31 5.64 -50.05
C GLY A 323 -6.52 4.22 -49.51
N TRP A 324 -7.33 3.40 -50.20
CA TRP A 324 -7.57 2.01 -49.85
C TRP A 324 -6.31 1.15 -49.88
N ARG A 325 -5.45 1.29 -50.91
CA ARG A 325 -4.17 0.56 -50.99
C ARG A 325 -3.26 0.91 -49.82
N THR A 326 -3.23 2.17 -49.41
CA THR A 326 -2.44 2.61 -48.26
C THR A 326 -2.97 2.03 -46.95
N VAL A 327 -4.29 2.00 -46.78
CA VAL A 327 -4.94 1.37 -45.62
C VAL A 327 -4.65 -0.13 -45.56
N GLU A 328 -4.74 -0.83 -46.70
CA GLU A 328 -4.46 -2.26 -46.81
C GLU A 328 -2.98 -2.59 -46.54
N GLY A 329 -2.07 -1.67 -46.87
CA GLY A 329 -0.66 -1.74 -46.51
C GLY A 329 -0.38 -1.65 -45.00
N GLY A 330 -1.36 -1.25 -44.20
CA GLY A 330 -1.31 -1.24 -42.74
C GLY A 330 -0.59 -0.03 -42.13
N GLY A 331 -0.70 0.08 -40.81
CA GLY A 331 -0.03 1.12 -40.03
C GLY A 331 -0.65 2.52 -40.13
N ILE A 332 -1.90 2.64 -40.60
CA ILE A 332 -2.69 3.87 -40.54
C ILE A 332 -3.58 3.81 -39.30
N GLU A 333 -3.63 4.89 -38.53
CA GLU A 333 -4.39 5.00 -37.28
C GLU A 333 -5.66 5.85 -37.42
N LEU A 334 -5.73 6.71 -38.44
CA LEU A 334 -6.91 7.50 -38.77
C LEU A 334 -6.89 7.91 -40.25
N VAL A 335 -8.07 8.01 -40.88
CA VAL A 335 -8.25 8.51 -42.24
C VAL A 335 -9.02 9.82 -42.22
N VAL A 336 -8.53 10.82 -42.95
CA VAL A 336 -9.26 12.04 -43.31
C VAL A 336 -9.47 11.99 -44.81
N SER A 337 -10.71 11.96 -45.28
CA SER A 337 -11.02 11.82 -46.70
C SER A 337 -11.97 12.89 -47.16
N ASP A 338 -11.67 13.53 -48.29
CA ASP A 338 -12.67 14.25 -49.05
C ASP A 338 -13.79 13.29 -49.49
N VAL A 339 -15.00 13.81 -49.58
CA VAL A 339 -16.14 13.05 -50.11
C VAL A 339 -16.06 12.98 -51.62
N GLU A 340 -15.80 14.10 -52.30
CA GLU A 340 -15.90 14.19 -53.76
C GLU A 340 -14.55 14.00 -54.43
N MET A 341 -14.26 12.78 -54.90
CA MET A 341 -13.00 12.46 -55.57
C MET A 341 -13.24 11.61 -56.83
N PRO A 342 -12.36 11.66 -57.84
CA PRO A 342 -12.43 10.77 -58.99
C PRO A 342 -12.15 9.32 -58.60
N ASN A 343 -12.56 8.38 -59.46
CA ASN A 343 -12.40 6.93 -59.28
C ASN A 343 -13.20 6.36 -58.10
N LEU A 344 -12.64 6.43 -56.88
CA LEU A 344 -13.31 6.01 -55.65
C LEU A 344 -13.45 7.23 -54.75
N ASP A 345 -14.69 7.56 -54.42
CA ASP A 345 -15.06 8.68 -53.58
C ASP A 345 -14.84 8.35 -52.08
N GLY A 346 -14.94 9.36 -51.21
CA GLY A 346 -14.69 9.17 -49.78
C GLY A 346 -15.70 8.25 -49.09
N ILE A 347 -16.94 8.26 -49.56
CA ILE A 347 -18.00 7.36 -49.06
C ILE A 347 -17.68 5.92 -49.44
N GLY A 348 -17.32 5.65 -50.70
CA GLY A 348 -16.91 4.32 -51.16
C GLY A 348 -15.63 3.83 -50.48
N LEU A 349 -14.69 4.72 -50.15
CA LEU A 349 -13.54 4.37 -49.30
C LEU A 349 -13.99 3.94 -47.89
N CYS A 350 -14.90 4.69 -47.27
CA CYS A 350 -15.47 4.35 -45.96
C CYS A 350 -16.16 2.98 -45.97
N GLU A 351 -16.99 2.71 -46.99
CA GLU A 351 -17.67 1.42 -47.15
C GLU A 351 -16.67 0.25 -47.25
N ARG A 352 -15.55 0.42 -47.98
CA ARG A 352 -14.50 -0.60 -48.06
C ARG A 352 -13.79 -0.83 -46.72
N ILE A 353 -13.47 0.25 -46.01
CA ILE A 353 -12.89 0.19 -44.67
C ILE A 353 -13.79 -0.59 -43.71
N ARG A 354 -15.11 -0.36 -43.78
CA ARG A 354 -16.10 -1.06 -42.94
C ARG A 354 -16.37 -2.50 -43.39
N ALA A 355 -16.26 -2.81 -44.68
CA ALA A 355 -16.46 -4.16 -45.20
C ALA A 355 -15.32 -5.13 -44.86
N ASN A 356 -14.13 -4.65 -44.50
CA ASN A 356 -12.98 -5.49 -44.18
C ASN A 356 -12.77 -5.60 -42.66
N ALA A 357 -12.71 -6.84 -42.17
CA ALA A 357 -12.59 -7.16 -40.75
C ALA A 357 -11.32 -6.60 -40.09
N SER A 358 -10.22 -6.43 -40.83
CA SER A 358 -8.97 -5.88 -40.28
C SER A 358 -8.99 -4.35 -40.14
N THR A 359 -9.88 -3.67 -40.86
CA THR A 359 -9.94 -2.20 -40.93
C THR A 359 -11.24 -1.62 -40.41
N ILE A 360 -12.23 -2.46 -40.04
CA ILE A 360 -13.55 -2.00 -39.61
C ILE A 360 -13.50 -1.02 -38.43
N ALA A 361 -12.49 -1.13 -37.57
CA ALA A 361 -12.28 -0.25 -36.41
C ALA A 361 -11.43 1.01 -36.70
N LEU A 362 -10.89 1.17 -37.92
CA LEU A 362 -10.08 2.32 -38.30
C LEU A 362 -10.96 3.58 -38.35
N PRO A 363 -10.69 4.63 -37.55
CA PRO A 363 -11.52 5.82 -37.59
C PRO A 363 -11.37 6.57 -38.92
N ILE A 364 -12.49 7.01 -39.48
CA ILE A 364 -12.54 7.82 -40.72
C ILE A 364 -13.37 9.10 -40.52
N ILE A 365 -12.79 10.22 -40.93
CA ILE A 365 -13.41 11.54 -40.98
C ILE A 365 -13.68 11.87 -42.44
N LEU A 366 -14.93 12.20 -42.77
CA LEU A 366 -15.29 12.69 -44.10
C LEU A 366 -15.31 14.22 -44.11
N VAL A 367 -14.68 14.81 -45.12
CA VAL A 367 -14.57 16.26 -45.33
C VAL A 367 -15.34 16.60 -46.61
N THR A 368 -16.25 17.58 -46.59
CA THR A 368 -17.10 17.92 -47.76
C THR A 368 -17.07 19.40 -48.12
N SER A 369 -17.21 19.75 -49.40
CA SER A 369 -17.30 21.13 -49.89
C SER A 369 -18.67 21.78 -49.69
N LEU A 370 -19.75 20.99 -49.57
CA LEU A 370 -21.13 21.46 -49.54
C LEU A 370 -21.92 20.77 -48.41
N ASP A 371 -22.72 21.56 -47.69
CA ASP A 371 -23.63 21.10 -46.63
C ASP A 371 -24.87 20.43 -47.25
N GLU A 372 -24.67 19.47 -48.16
CA GLU A 372 -25.74 18.68 -48.77
C GLU A 372 -26.20 17.60 -47.77
N PRO A 373 -27.43 17.70 -47.21
CA PRO A 373 -27.90 16.77 -46.18
C PRO A 373 -27.93 15.31 -46.66
N ALA A 374 -28.07 15.09 -47.97
CA ALA A 374 -28.08 13.77 -48.59
C ALA A 374 -26.71 13.08 -48.53
N GLN A 375 -25.60 13.81 -48.75
CA GLN A 375 -24.27 13.23 -48.65
C GLN A 375 -23.90 12.92 -47.20
N ARG A 376 -24.28 13.78 -46.26
CA ARG A 376 -24.06 13.56 -44.83
C ARG A 376 -24.81 12.34 -44.30
N ALA A 377 -26.07 12.15 -44.70
CA ALA A 377 -26.85 10.98 -44.35
C ALA A 377 -26.20 9.69 -44.88
N ARG A 378 -25.76 9.69 -46.15
CA ARG A 378 -25.06 8.55 -46.76
C ARG A 378 -23.71 8.26 -46.11
N GLY A 379 -22.94 9.28 -45.73
CA GLY A 379 -21.67 9.09 -45.02
C GLY A 379 -21.83 8.46 -43.63
N LEU A 380 -22.90 8.83 -42.91
CA LEU A 380 -23.25 8.20 -41.63
C LEU A 380 -23.70 6.74 -41.81
N GLU A 381 -24.50 6.46 -42.84
CA GLU A 381 -24.91 5.09 -43.19
C GLU A 381 -23.71 4.21 -43.62
N ALA A 382 -22.74 4.80 -44.33
CA ALA A 382 -21.48 4.15 -44.68
C ALA A 382 -20.56 3.91 -43.47
N GLY A 383 -20.89 4.48 -42.30
CA GLY A 383 -20.22 4.23 -41.03
C GLY A 383 -19.06 5.16 -40.71
N ALA A 384 -19.02 6.39 -41.26
CA ALA A 384 -18.00 7.38 -40.90
C ALA A 384 -18.11 7.82 -39.42
N ASP A 385 -16.98 8.06 -38.76
CA ASP A 385 -16.95 8.42 -37.33
C ASP A 385 -17.17 9.92 -37.08
N ALA A 386 -16.84 10.75 -38.07
CA ALA A 386 -17.05 12.19 -38.03
C ALA A 386 -17.20 12.79 -39.42
N TYR A 387 -17.76 14.00 -39.48
CA TYR A 387 -18.02 14.75 -40.70
C TYR A 387 -17.66 16.22 -40.51
N LEU A 388 -16.89 16.80 -41.44
CA LEU A 388 -16.41 18.18 -41.41
C LEU A 388 -16.72 18.91 -42.72
N THR A 389 -17.01 20.21 -42.63
CA THR A 389 -17.34 21.07 -43.79
C THR A 389 -16.15 21.94 -44.19
N LYS A 390 -15.73 21.91 -45.47
CA LYS A 390 -14.63 22.71 -46.04
C LYS A 390 -14.94 24.21 -46.12
N SER A 391 -16.21 24.58 -46.24
CA SER A 391 -16.67 25.98 -46.32
C SER A 391 -16.35 26.82 -45.07
N SER A 392 -16.01 26.15 -43.97
CA SER A 392 -15.52 26.75 -42.73
C SER A 392 -14.34 25.95 -42.19
N PHE A 393 -13.33 25.63 -43.02
CA PHE A 393 -12.18 24.85 -42.59
C PHE A 393 -11.49 25.52 -41.41
N ASP A 394 -11.82 25.04 -40.23
CA ASP A 394 -11.29 25.45 -38.95
C ASP A 394 -10.29 24.39 -38.51
N GLN A 395 -9.01 24.77 -38.58
CA GLN A 395 -7.88 23.95 -38.18
C GLN A 395 -8.11 23.35 -36.77
N ASP A 396 -8.70 24.12 -35.86
CA ASP A 396 -8.92 23.68 -34.49
C ASP A 396 -9.97 22.57 -34.44
N THR A 397 -11.05 22.71 -35.20
CA THR A 397 -12.11 21.69 -35.32
C THR A 397 -11.57 20.36 -35.89
N LEU A 398 -10.72 20.40 -36.94
CA LEU A 398 -10.10 19.19 -37.49
C LEU A 398 -9.20 18.51 -36.43
N LEU A 399 -8.33 19.27 -35.79
CA LEU A 399 -7.40 18.75 -34.79
C LEU A 399 -8.12 18.17 -33.57
N ASP A 400 -9.16 18.82 -33.09
CA ASP A 400 -9.94 18.33 -31.95
C ASP A 400 -10.71 17.05 -32.28
N THR A 401 -11.24 16.95 -33.50
CA THR A 401 -11.91 15.73 -33.99
C THR A 401 -10.91 14.57 -34.08
N VAL A 402 -9.72 14.81 -34.64
CA VAL A 402 -8.64 13.82 -34.72
C VAL A 402 -8.22 13.36 -33.31
N ARG A 403 -7.98 14.29 -32.38
CA ARG A 403 -7.61 13.97 -30.99
C ARG A 403 -8.68 13.14 -30.29
N MET A 404 -9.95 13.49 -30.48
CA MET A 404 -11.08 12.76 -29.90
C MET A 404 -11.15 11.32 -30.42
N LEU A 405 -11.00 11.11 -31.73
CA LEU A 405 -11.10 9.79 -32.34
C LEU A 405 -9.90 8.90 -31.99
N LEU A 406 -8.67 9.41 -32.08
CA LEU A 406 -7.47 8.68 -31.63
C LEU A 406 -7.53 8.33 -30.13
N GLY A 407 -8.16 9.19 -29.31
CA GLY A 407 -8.40 8.91 -27.89
C GLY A 407 -9.46 7.84 -27.61
N ARG A 408 -10.33 7.53 -28.58
CA ARG A 408 -11.35 6.47 -28.51
C ARG A 408 -10.81 5.11 -28.95
N THR A 409 -9.98 5.05 -29.98
CA THR A 409 -9.40 3.80 -30.50
C THR A 409 -8.54 3.09 -29.45
N ALA A 410 -7.89 3.86 -28.57
CA ALA A 410 -7.16 3.34 -27.40
C ALA A 410 -8.05 2.62 -26.37
N ARG A 411 -9.38 2.78 -26.41
CA ARG A 411 -10.36 2.13 -25.51
C ARG A 411 -11.11 0.95 -26.13
N SER A 412 -11.08 0.79 -27.46
CA SER A 412 -11.84 -0.26 -28.17
C SER A 412 -11.02 -1.50 -28.53
N SER A 413 -9.71 -1.47 -28.27
CA SER A 413 -8.75 -2.57 -28.54
C SER A 413 -8.37 -3.36 -27.27
N SER A 414 -9.18 -3.25 -26.22
CA SER A 414 -9.01 -3.90 -24.91
C SER A 414 -10.12 -4.87 -24.57
#